data_AF-A0A1Q3YY31-F1
#
_entry.id   AF-A0A1Q3YY31-F1
#
_cell.length_a   1.000
_cell.length_b   1.000
_cell.length_c   1.000
_cell.angle_alpha   90.00
_cell.angle_beta   90.00
_cell.angle_gamma   90.00
#
_symmetry.space_group_name_H-M   'P 1'
#
loop_
_entity.id
_entity.type
_entity.pdbx_description
1 polymer ?
#
loop_
_entity_poly.entity_id
_entity_poly.type
_entity_poly.pdbx_seq_one_letter_code
_entity_poly.pdbx_strand_id
1 'polypeptide(L)' 'MQLTKQDAEAEAIRRWYELPEDLRQTPDDAEAFAAHIAPSLDFPSILEREKLLGAWLMRELFRSRQAEKNAEAKTRAA' A
#
# COMPACT_ATOMS: atom_id res chain seq x y z
N MET A 1 18.09 -12.15 -1.39
CA MET A 1 17.13 -13.25 -1.14
C MET A 1 15.85 -12.87 -1.83
N GLN A 2 15.27 -13.78 -2.62
CA GLN A 2 14.02 -13.51 -3.32
C GLN A 2 12.84 -13.68 -2.35
N LEU A 3 11.98 -12.68 -2.26
CA LEU A 3 10.78 -12.70 -1.43
C LEU A 3 9.67 -13.54 -2.08
N THR A 4 8.77 -14.09 -1.26
CA THR A 4 7.49 -14.57 -1.77
C THR A 4 6.59 -13.38 -2.12
N LYS A 5 5.53 -13.61 -2.91
CA LYS A 5 4.54 -12.54 -3.20
C LYS A 5 3.89 -12.00 -1.93
N GLN A 6 3.63 -12.87 -0.95
CA GLN A 6 3.03 -12.47 0.32
C GLN A 6 3.99 -11.63 1.16
N ASP A 7 5.27 -12.02 1.21
CA ASP A 7 6.29 -11.24 1.92
C ASP A 7 6.52 -9.88 1.24
N ALA A 8 6.53 -9.85 -0.09
CA ALA A 8 6.65 -8.62 -0.85
C ALA A 8 5.46 -7.68 -0.64
N GLU A 9 4.24 -8.20 -0.58
CA GLU A 9 3.04 -7.41 -0.26
C GLU A 9 3.13 -6.83 1.15
N ALA A 10 3.47 -7.67 2.14
CA ALA A 10 3.61 -7.24 3.52
C ALA A 10 4.70 -6.16 3.67
N GLU A 11 5.84 -6.34 3.01
CA GLU A 11 6.94 -5.37 3.04
C GLU A 11 6.57 -4.06 2.33
N ALA A 12 5.87 -4.12 1.19
CA ALA A 12 5.40 -2.93 0.49
C ALA A 12 4.43 -2.11 1.36
N ILE A 13 3.48 -2.77 2.01
CA ILE A 13 2.53 -2.12 2.94
C ILE A 13 3.26 -1.57 4.16
N ARG A 14 4.23 -2.31 4.72
CA ARG A 14 5.04 -1.85 5.86
C ARG A 14 5.76 -0.53 5.52
N ARG A 15 6.45 -0.48 4.38
CA ARG A 15 7.16 0.73 3.92
C ARG A 15 6.22 1.87 3.55
N TRP A 16 5.03 1.56 3.05
CA TRP A 16 3.99 2.57 2.79
C TRP A 16 3.57 3.31 4.05
N TYR A 17 3.42 2.59 5.17
CA TYR A 17 3.11 3.19 6.46
C TYR A 17 4.31 3.87 7.16
N GLU A 18 5.53 3.69 6.65
CA GLU A 18 6.69 4.48 7.09
C GLU A 18 6.72 5.88 6.46
N LEU A 19 5.97 6.10 5.39
CA LEU A 19 5.85 7.43 4.79
C LEU A 19 5.05 8.38 5.69
N PRO A 20 5.41 9.68 5.67
CA PRO A 20 4.53 10.74 6.17
C PRO A 20 3.12 10.63 5.59
N GLU A 21 2.12 10.91 6.43
CA GLU A 21 0.72 10.70 6.08
C GLU A 21 0.27 11.49 4.85
N ASP A 22 0.80 12.69 4.66
CA ASP A 22 0.57 13.57 3.51
C ASP A 22 1.04 12.97 2.19
N LEU A 23 2.01 12.05 2.23
CA LEU A 23 2.55 11.35 1.05
C LEU A 23 1.88 9.99 0.81
N ARG A 24 0.81 9.68 1.53
CA ARG A 24 0.08 8.41 1.39
C ARG A 24 -1.44 8.60 1.34
N GLN A 25 -1.87 9.67 0.68
CA GLN A 25 -3.28 10.08 0.64
C GLN A 25 -3.99 9.65 -0.63
N THR A 26 -3.29 9.55 -1.76
CA THR A 26 -3.94 9.44 -3.06
C THR A 26 -3.53 8.18 -3.83
N PRO A 27 -4.33 7.73 -4.81
CA PRO A 27 -3.91 6.67 -5.72
C PRO A 27 -2.60 7.01 -6.44
N ASP A 28 -2.41 8.28 -6.81
CA ASP A 28 -1.18 8.76 -7.47
C ASP A 28 0.05 8.60 -6.55
N ASP A 29 -0.09 8.88 -5.26
CA ASP A 29 0.97 8.64 -4.26
C ASP A 29 1.33 7.15 -4.19
N ALA A 30 0.32 6.26 -4.23
CA ALA A 30 0.51 4.82 -4.18
C ALA A 30 1.24 4.31 -5.44
N GLU A 31 0.90 4.83 -6.62
CA GLU A 31 1.58 4.49 -7.88
C GLU A 31 3.02 5.00 -7.90
N ALA A 32 3.24 6.26 -7.51
CA ALA A 32 4.57 6.86 -7.45
C ALA A 32 5.49 6.10 -6.48
N PHE A 33 4.97 5.75 -5.30
CA PHE A 33 5.73 4.97 -4.33
C PHE A 33 6.01 3.54 -4.82
N ALA A 34 5.03 2.89 -5.44
CA ALA A 34 5.21 1.56 -6.03
C ALA A 34 6.33 1.55 -7.07
N ALA A 35 6.37 2.53 -7.97
CA ALA A 35 7.43 2.70 -8.96
C ALA A 35 8.80 2.89 -8.29
N HIS A 36 8.85 3.67 -7.20
CA HIS A 36 10.08 3.91 -6.46
C HIS A 36 10.64 2.65 -5.78
N ILE A 37 9.79 1.82 -5.17
CA ILE A 37 10.25 0.65 -4.40
C ILE A 37 10.38 -0.63 -5.22
N ALA A 38 9.74 -0.72 -6.40
CA ALA A 38 9.73 -1.94 -7.21
C ALA A 38 11.12 -2.50 -7.54
N PRO A 39 12.15 -1.68 -7.86
CA PRO A 39 13.50 -2.20 -8.10
C PRO A 39 14.14 -2.81 -6.85
N SER A 40 13.69 -2.42 -5.65
CA SER A 40 14.23 -2.90 -4.37
C SER A 40 13.55 -4.16 -3.83
N LEU A 41 12.40 -4.55 -4.39
CA LEU A 41 11.64 -5.72 -4.00
C LEU A 41 11.76 -6.81 -5.06
N ASP A 42 12.62 -7.79 -4.81
CA ASP A 42 12.76 -8.94 -5.70
C ASP A 42 11.79 -10.06 -5.31
N PHE A 43 10.78 -10.29 -6.14
CA PHE A 43 9.85 -11.40 -6.03
C PHE A 43 9.36 -11.88 -7.41
N PRO A 44 8.88 -13.13 -7.54
CA PRO A 44 8.35 -13.64 -8.81
C PRO A 44 7.02 -12.95 -9.17
N SER A 45 6.93 -12.36 -10.36
CA SER A 45 5.70 -11.77 -10.89
C SER A 45 5.57 -12.00 -12.39
N ILE A 46 4.34 -12.26 -12.83
CA ILE A 46 3.97 -12.36 -14.26
C ILE A 46 3.70 -10.95 -14.82
N LEU A 47 3.28 -10.02 -13.95
CA LEU A 47 3.06 -8.62 -14.27
C LEU A 47 4.30 -7.79 -13.94
N GLU A 48 4.39 -6.59 -14.52
CA GLU A 48 5.30 -5.55 -14.05
C GLU A 48 5.11 -5.32 -12.55
N ARG A 49 6.21 -5.42 -11.78
CA ARG A 49 6.17 -5.37 -10.31
C ARG A 49 5.57 -4.06 -9.81
N GLU A 50 5.87 -2.95 -10.48
CA GLU A 50 5.32 -1.61 -10.20
C GLU A 50 3.79 -1.62 -10.19
N LYS A 51 3.17 -2.18 -11.25
CA LYS A 51 1.70 -2.27 -11.37
C LYS A 51 1.09 -3.14 -10.27
N LEU A 52 1.73 -4.24 -9.93
CA LEU A 52 1.25 -5.15 -8.89
C LEU A 52 1.35 -4.51 -7.49
N LEU A 53 2.48 -3.85 -7.19
CA LEU A 53 2.68 -3.11 -5.96
C LEU A 53 1.68 -1.96 -5.84
N GLY A 54 1.46 -1.18 -6.91
CA GLY A 54 0.47 -0.11 -6.94
C GLY A 54 -0.94 -0.60 -6.63
N ALA A 55 -1.34 -1.75 -7.20
CA ALA A 55 -2.64 -2.36 -6.90
C ALA A 55 -2.80 -2.76 -5.42
N TRP A 56 -1.75 -3.25 -4.77
CA TRP A 56 -1.77 -3.57 -3.34
C TRP A 56 -1.89 -2.32 -2.49
N LEU A 57 -1.12 -1.28 -2.79
CA LEU A 57 -1.13 -0.02 -2.06
C LEU A 57 -2.45 0.74 -2.21
N MET A 58 -3.03 0.78 -3.41
CA MET A 58 -4.37 1.32 -3.62
C MET A 58 -5.42 0.59 -2.79
N ARG A 59 -5.39 -0.75 -2.77
CA ARG A 59 -6.31 -1.55 -1.94
C ARG A 59 -6.17 -1.18 -0.46
N GLU A 60 -4.94 -0.98 0.01
CA GLU A 60 -4.67 -0.60 1.39
C GLU A 60 -5.15 0.83 1.72
N LEU A 61 -4.97 1.77 0.80
CA LEU A 61 -5.50 3.13 0.91
C LEU A 61 -7.04 3.13 1.06
N PHE A 62 -7.74 2.31 0.29
CA PHE A 62 -9.20 2.19 0.44
C PHE A 62 -9.59 1.54 1.77
N ARG A 63 -8.83 0.54 2.25
CA ARG A 63 -9.09 -0.13 3.53
C ARG A 63 -8.93 0.82 4.72
N SER A 64 -7.83 1.57 4.77
CA SER A 64 -7.57 2.55 5.83
C SER A 64 -8.67 3.62 5.90
N ARG A 65 -9.03 4.22 4.76
CA ARG A 65 -10.13 5.20 4.67
C ARG A 65 -11.47 4.68 5.14
N GLN A 66 -11.78 3.41 4.85
CA GLN A 66 -13.03 2.80 5.33
C GLN A 66 -12.98 2.52 6.84
N ALA A 67 -11.81 2.15 7.38
CA ALA A 67 -11.63 1.97 8.81
C ALA A 67 -11.81 3.30 9.58
N GLU A 68 -11.26 4.40 9.06
CA GLU A 68 -11.42 5.75 9.61
C GLU A 68 -12.90 6.17 9.66
N LYS A 69 -13.62 6.09 8.53
CA LYS A 69 -15.06 6.39 8.48
C LYS A 69 -15.87 5.56 9.46
N ASN A 70 -15.53 4.28 9.61
CA ASN A 70 -16.21 3.38 10.55
C ASN A 70 -15.91 3.74 12.01
N ALA A 71 -14.69 4.19 12.32
CA ALA A 71 -14.32 4.67 13.64
C ALA A 71 -15.07 5.95 13.99
N GLU A 72 -15.11 6.93 13.06
CA GLU A 72 -15.87 8.17 13.22
C GLU A 72 -17.37 7.92 13.45
N ALA A 73 -17.97 7.00 12.68
CA ALA A 73 -19.37 6.64 12.83
C ALA A 73 -19.68 6.03 14.21
N LYS A 74 -18.77 5.20 14.75
CA LYS A 74 -18.91 4.63 16.09
C LYS A 74 -18.79 5.70 17.18
N THR A 75 -17.83 6.62 17.04
CA THR A 75 -17.64 7.72 18.00
C THR A 75 -18.85 8.66 18.03
N ARG A 76 -19.48 8.93 16.88
CA ARG A 76 -20.68 9.77 16.81
C ARG A 76 -21.95 9.10 17.36
N ALA A 77 -22.00 7.77 17.36
CA ALA A 77 -23.14 6.99 17.82
C ALA A 77 -23.07 6.61 19.31
N ALA A 78 -21.96 6.90 19.99
CA ALA A 78 -21.73 6.69 21.42
C ALA A 78 -22.04 7.96 22.22
#